data_AF-A0AAD5WYL8-F1
#
_entry.id   AF-A0AAD5WYL8-F1
#
_cell.length_a   1.000
_cell.length_b   1.000
_cell.length_c   1.000
_cell.angle_alpha   90.00
_cell.angle_beta   90.00
_cell.angle_gamma   90.00
#
_symmetry.space_group_name_H-M   'P 1'
#
loop_
_entity.id
_entity.type
_entity.pdbx_description
1 polymer ?
#
loop_
_entity_poly.entity_id
_entity_poly.type
_entity_poly.pdbx_seq_one_letter_code
_entity_poly.pdbx_strand_id
1 'polypeptide(L)' 'SHNCTASAWGFLTRPKNPTTQQREWSISMRNWEVGVVLPVFEGVGGDVVVPFRVPVKEYERGDVPWVSDQ' A
#
# COMPACT_ATOMS: atom_id res chain seq x y z
N SER A 1 7.13 -1.20 -7.41
CA SER A 1 8.01 -1.91 -6.46
C SER A 1 7.59 -1.76 -5.00
N HIS A 2 6.54 -0.98 -4.72
CA HIS A 2 5.97 -0.72 -3.40
C HIS A 2 5.69 -1.96 -2.54
N ASN A 3 6.55 -2.21 -1.56
CA ASN A 3 6.23 -3.09 -0.44
C ASN A 3 5.19 -2.43 0.49
N CYS A 4 4.56 -3.23 1.36
CA CYS A 4 3.59 -2.75 2.36
C CYS A 4 4.28 -1.93 3.47
N THR A 5 4.69 -0.70 3.14
CA THR A 5 5.45 0.20 4.02
C THR A 5 5.00 1.65 3.87
N ALA A 6 5.05 2.41 4.96
CA ALA A 6 4.69 3.84 4.94
C ALA A 6 5.66 4.70 4.11
N SER A 7 6.92 4.27 3.94
CA SER A 7 7.89 4.99 3.09
C SER A 7 7.54 4.93 1.61
N ALA A 8 6.95 3.81 1.16
CA ALA A 8 6.52 3.61 -0.22
C ALA A 8 5.16 4.27 -0.49
N TRP A 9 4.19 4.13 0.42
CA TRP A 9 2.81 4.63 0.22
C TRP A 9 2.55 6.04 0.75
N GLY A 10 3.45 6.52 1.61
CA GLY A 10 3.29 7.76 2.34
C GLY A 10 2.47 7.61 3.62
N PHE A 11 2.54 8.64 4.45
CA PHE A 11 1.74 8.78 5.67
C PHE A 11 1.30 10.23 5.85
N LEU A 12 0.16 10.42 6.52
CA LEU A 12 -0.35 11.75 6.81
C LEU A 12 0.50 12.42 7.90
N THR A 13 0.94 13.64 7.63
CA THR A 13 1.68 14.45 8.58
C THR A 13 0.94 15.74 8.89
N ARG A 14 0.98 16.13 10.16
CA ARG A 14 0.57 17.45 10.64
C ARG A 14 1.81 18.23 11.08
N PRO A 15 1.93 19.52 10.76
CA PRO A 15 3.02 20.35 11.26
C PRO A 15 3.00 20.39 12.79
N LYS A 16 4.17 20.19 13.41
CA LYS A 16 4.35 20.12 14.87
C LYS A 16 4.00 21.43 15.59
N ASN A 17 4.20 22.56 14.90
CA ASN A 17 3.82 23.90 15.37
C ASN A 17 2.91 24.55 14.33
N PRO A 18 1.59 24.34 14.40
CA PRO A 18 0.66 24.95 13.47
C PRO A 18 0.60 26.46 13.74
N THR A 19 1.32 27.26 12.97
CA THR A 19 0.95 28.67 12.77
C THR A 19 -0.43 28.72 12.12
N THR A 20 -1.16 29.82 12.26
CA THR A 20 -2.53 29.98 11.71
C THR A 20 -2.65 29.71 10.21
N GLN A 21 -1.53 29.71 9.47
CA GLN A 21 -1.45 29.40 8.03
C GLN A 21 -1.03 27.94 7.71
N GLN A 22 -0.57 27.14 8.68
CA GLN A 22 -0.11 25.76 8.47
C GLN A 22 -1.00 24.74 9.19
N ARG A 23 -2.32 24.80 8.98
CA ARG A 23 -3.25 23.78 9.50
C ARG A 23 -3.49 22.61 8.54
N GLU A 24 -2.84 22.64 7.38
CA GLU A 24 -3.10 21.69 6.30
C GLU A 24 -2.38 20.37 6.54
N TRP A 25 -3.09 19.27 6.28
CA TRP A 25 -2.52 17.92 6.27
C TRP A 25 -1.72 17.74 5.00
N SER A 26 -0.51 17.19 5.12
CA SER A 26 0.31 16.81 3.97
C SER A 26 0.57 15.31 3.97
N ILE A 27 0.78 14.75 2.78
CA ILE A 27 1.27 13.38 2.63
C ILE A 27 2.79 13.44 2.53
N SER A 28 3.48 12.70 3.41
CA SER A 28 4.93 12.54 3.35
C SER A 28 5.27 11.16 2.78
N MET A 29 6.03 11.13 1.69
CA MET A 29 6.58 9.92 1.07
C MET A 29 8.10 9.99 1.09
N ARG A 30 8.77 8.83 1.19
CA ARG A 30 10.25 8.78 1.31
C ARG A 30 10.93 8.12 0.12
N ASN A 31 10.22 7.24 -0.58
CA ASN A 31 10.79 6.46 -1.67
C ASN A 31 10.18 6.90 -3.01
N TRP A 32 10.98 6.79 -4.07
CA TRP A 32 10.48 6.90 -5.44
C TRP A 32 10.02 5.53 -5.89
N GLU A 33 8.77 5.45 -6.30
CA GLU A 33 8.12 4.20 -6.63
C GLU A 33 7.14 4.41 -7.79
N VAL A 34 6.95 3.40 -8.63
CA VAL A 34 6.07 3.47 -9.81
C VAL A 34 5.32 2.14 -10.01
N GLY A 35 4.12 2.24 -10.58
CA GLY A 35 3.25 1.11 -10.91
C GLY A 35 2.16 1.53 -11.89
N VAL A 36 1.47 0.54 -12.47
CA VAL A 36 0.34 0.74 -13.39
C VAL A 36 -0.93 0.24 -12.71
N VAL A 37 -2.01 1.02 -12.80
CA VAL A 37 -3.34 0.62 -12.33
C VAL A 37 -4.15 0.17 -13.54
N LEU A 38 -4.65 -1.08 -13.49
CA LEU A 38 -5.61 -1.61 -14.44
C LEU A 38 -7.01 -1.48 -13.82
N PRO A 39 -7.84 -0.52 -14.26
CA PRO A 39 -9.17 -0.36 -13.71
C PRO A 39 -10.05 -1.54 -14.13
N VAL A 40 -10.68 -2.19 -13.15
CA VAL A 40 -11.67 -3.24 -13.40
C VAL A 40 -13.04 -2.58 -13.39
N PHE A 41 -13.63 -2.43 -14.57
CA PHE A 41 -14.98 -1.88 -14.72
C PHE A 41 -16.00 -3.01 -14.83
N GLU A 42 -17.16 -2.86 -14.19
CA GLU A 42 -18.28 -3.77 -14.42
C GLU A 42 -18.66 -3.76 -15.91
N GLY A 43 -18.77 -4.95 -16.52
CA GLY A 43 -19.17 -5.12 -17.93
C GLY A 43 -18.03 -5.14 -18.95
N VAL A 44 -16.79 -4.80 -18.59
CA VAL A 44 -15.61 -5.04 -19.43
C VAL A 44 -15.03 -6.38 -19.00
N GLY A 45 -15.50 -7.46 -19.63
CA GLY A 45 -15.15 -8.85 -19.30
C GLY A 45 -13.69 -9.22 -19.56
N GLY A 46 -12.77 -8.61 -18.83
CA GLY A 46 -11.37 -9.00 -18.76
C GLY A 46 -11.12 -9.73 -17.45
N ASP A 47 -10.87 -11.03 -17.53
CA ASP A 47 -10.34 -11.78 -16.39
C ASP A 47 -8.98 -11.18 -16.02
N VAL A 48 -8.89 -10.52 -14.87
CA VAL A 48 -7.59 -10.05 -14.36
C VAL A 48 -6.78 -11.29 -14.01
N VAL A 49 -5.79 -11.59 -14.84
CA VAL A 49 -4.87 -12.71 -14.58
C VAL A 49 -3.94 -12.32 -13.45
N VAL A 50 -4.16 -12.90 -12.27
CA VAL A 50 -3.28 -12.75 -11.12
C VAL A 50 -2.32 -13.94 -11.01
N PRO A 51 -1.05 -13.74 -10.59
CA PRO A 51 -0.05 -14.80 -10.55
C PRO A 51 -0.15 -15.69 -9.30
N PHE A 52 -1.28 -15.68 -8.60
CA PHE A 52 -1.52 -16.44 -7.37
C PHE A 52 -2.91 -17.09 -7.38
N ARG A 53 -3.11 -18.09 -6.52
CA ARG A 53 -4.41 -18.77 -6.40
C ARG A 53 -5.43 -17.87 -5.71
N VAL A 54 -6.65 -17.85 -6.25
CA VAL A 54 -7.81 -17.13 -5.70
C VAL A 54 -8.87 -18.18 -5.32
N PRO A 55 -9.50 -18.10 -4.12
CA PRO A 55 -9.24 -17.12 -3.06
C PRO A 55 -7.88 -17.33 -2.40
N VAL A 56 -7.34 -16.27 -1.80
CA VAL A 56 -6.12 -16.37 -0.98
C VAL A 56 -6.43 -17.22 0.26
N LYS A 57 -5.54 -18.15 0.60
CA LYS A 57 -5.68 -18.99 1.80
C LYS A 57 -5.28 -18.18 3.04
N GLU A 58 -6.14 -18.19 4.05
CA GLU A 58 -5.82 -17.62 5.37
C GLU A 58 -4.73 -18.44 6.08
N TYR A 59 -3.98 -17.78 6.96
CA TYR A 59 -2.99 -18.45 7.79
C TYR A 59 -3.70 -19.40 8.76
N GLU A 60 -3.17 -20.60 8.92
CA GLU A 60 -3.66 -21.59 9.86
C GLU A 60 -3.07 -21.37 11.26
N ARG A 61 -3.65 -22.04 12.25
CA ARG A 61 -3.15 -21.97 13.62
C ARG A 61 -1.75 -22.58 13.68
N GLY A 62 -0.76 -21.75 13.98
CA GLY A 62 0.65 -22.13 14.06
C GLY A 62 1.49 -21.63 12.89
N ASP A 63 0.85 -21.09 11.83
CA ASP A 63 1.58 -20.37 10.80
C ASP A 63 2.19 -19.10 11.38
N VAL A 64 3.41 -18.80 10.97
CA VAL A 64 4.14 -17.58 11.34
C VAL A 64 4.56 -16.84 10.09
N PRO A 65 4.51 -15.50 10.08
CA PRO A 65 5.08 -14.74 8.99
C PRO A 65 6.57 -15.03 8.91
N TRP A 66 7.10 -15.09 7.69
CA TRP A 66 8.54 -15.08 7.53
C TRP A 66 9.11 -13.76 8.06
N VAL A 67 10.11 -13.86 8.93
CA VAL A 67 10.86 -12.73 9.46
C VAL A 67 12.29 -12.87 8.94
N SER A 68 12.79 -11.84 8.26
CA SER A 68 14.20 -11.82 7.85
C SER A 68 15.09 -11.48 9.04
N ASP A 69 16.15 -12.24 9.26
CA ASP A 69 17.11 -12.05 10.35
C ASP A 69 18.08 -10.87 10.11
N GLN A 70 17.58 -9.70 9.67
CA GLN A 70 18.41 -8.50 9.45
C GLN A 70 18.74 -7.77 10.75
#